data_AF-A0A1U7MRZ7-F1
#
_entry.id   AF-A0A1U7MRZ7-F1
#
_cell.length_a   1.000
_cell.length_b   1.000
_cell.length_c   1.000
_cell.angle_alpha   90.00
_cell.angle_beta   90.00
_cell.angle_gamma   90.00
#
_symmetry.space_group_name_H-M   'P 1'
#
loop_
_entity.id
_entity.type
_entity.pdbx_description
1 polymer ?
#
loop_
_entity_poly.entity_id
_entity_poly.type
_entity_poly.pdbx_seq_one_letter_code
_entity_poly.pdbx_strand_id
1 'polypeptide(L)'
;MLAFYDDRRRPACAACTGNETVYACTACGREDSPWGRLCGHCALQEKATVLLSSPDGVIHPRLRPVYDALISGPRPQSTLYWFTRSTGPATLGAMARGELDISHATFEAMPASRTNSYLRDLLTALGVLPPFHAELERVSPWLEELLSTLPAGQSEVLARFARWQVLSRLRRQEHHGTLTHGAISAARATIVVTARFMDWLTEDGTDLTDIGQGDLDRYAQQHRARALALRPFLAWRARTGLGGNLSVATRPSTQPAVTLSDEAGGRTSNCSCTTTPSASTPASPACSSCSTPNPWPGSSACAPTRSPSTPTASSPPRSTPSPSSCRTRSTAWFAPT
;
A
#
# COMPACT_ATOMS: atom_id res chain seq x y z
N MET A 1 18.28 1.17 29.79
CA MET A 1 17.17 2.08 30.09
C MET A 1 17.12 2.21 31.61
N LEU A 2 17.74 3.26 32.15
CA LEU A 2 17.58 3.60 33.56
C LEU A 2 16.29 4.41 33.63
N ALA A 3 15.18 3.76 33.97
CA ALA A 3 13.95 4.47 34.31
C ALA A 3 13.98 4.71 35.83
N PHE A 4 13.90 5.97 36.24
CA PHE A 4 13.64 6.29 37.65
C PHE A 4 12.17 6.01 37.93
N TYR A 5 11.82 5.84 39.20
CA TYR A 5 10.45 5.59 39.60
C TYR A 5 9.96 6.74 40.48
N ASP A 6 8.77 7.26 40.18
CA ASP A 6 8.09 8.23 41.05
C ASP A 6 7.58 7.56 42.35
N ASP A 7 6.98 8.35 43.24
CA ASP A 7 6.40 7.86 44.51
C ASP A 7 5.29 6.80 44.31
N ARG A 8 4.75 6.70 43.10
CA ARG A 8 3.72 5.72 42.69
C ARG A 8 4.31 4.55 41.91
N ARG A 9 5.64 4.39 41.88
CA ARG A 9 6.40 3.38 41.13
C ARG A 9 6.13 3.37 39.62
N ARG A 10 5.87 4.54 39.02
CA ARG A 10 5.77 4.70 37.58
C ARG A 10 7.11 5.14 37.01
N PRO A 11 7.51 4.65 35.82
CA PRO A 11 8.72 5.13 35.18
C PRO A 11 8.61 6.64 34.91
N ALA A 12 9.59 7.40 35.39
CA ALA A 12 9.69 8.85 35.32
C ALA A 12 11.12 9.30 34.99
N CYS A 13 11.26 10.56 34.56
CA CYS A 13 12.56 11.16 34.24
C CYS A 13 13.37 11.48 35.50
N ALA A 14 14.70 11.58 35.41
CA ALA A 14 15.57 11.90 36.53
C ALA A 14 15.19 13.25 37.15
N ALA A 15 14.93 14.26 36.31
CA ALA A 15 14.47 15.57 36.78
C ALA A 15 13.13 15.49 37.55
N CYS A 16 12.24 14.61 37.11
CA CYS A 16 10.92 14.39 37.71
C CYS A 16 11.02 13.72 39.08
N THR A 17 12.11 12.97 39.33
CA THR A 17 12.38 12.25 40.58
C THR A 17 13.50 12.91 41.40
N GLY A 18 13.93 14.12 41.05
CA GLY A 18 15.00 14.85 41.75
C GLY A 18 16.40 14.23 41.62
N ASN A 19 16.61 13.34 40.66
CA ASN A 19 17.90 12.72 40.36
C ASN A 19 18.67 13.55 39.32
N GLU A 20 20.00 13.48 39.36
CA GLU A 20 20.87 14.12 38.38
C GLU A 20 20.72 13.45 37.00
N THR A 21 20.55 14.27 35.96
CA THR A 21 20.36 13.79 34.59
C THR A 21 21.69 13.34 34.00
N VAL A 22 21.97 12.03 34.00
CA VAL A 22 23.26 11.50 33.49
C VAL A 22 23.29 11.41 31.94
N TYR A 23 22.12 11.27 31.30
CA TYR A 23 22.00 11.02 29.86
C TYR A 23 21.04 12.00 29.15
N ALA A 24 20.85 13.20 29.68
CA ALA A 24 20.02 14.21 29.02
C ALA A 24 20.63 14.67 27.69
N CYS A 25 19.76 14.84 26.69
CA CYS A 25 20.12 15.44 25.41
C CYS A 25 20.66 16.86 25.61
N THR A 26 21.86 17.15 25.10
CA THR A 26 22.49 18.47 25.28
C THR A 26 21.75 19.61 24.57
N ALA A 27 20.84 19.30 23.63
CA ALA A 27 20.08 20.30 22.88
C ALA A 27 18.68 20.60 23.47
N CYS A 28 17.97 19.58 23.99
CA CYS A 28 16.59 19.76 24.47
C CYS A 28 16.33 19.23 25.88
N GLY A 29 17.34 18.67 26.56
CA GLY A 29 17.21 18.14 27.92
C GLY A 29 16.43 16.83 28.06
N ARG A 30 15.84 16.29 26.98
CA ARG A 30 15.12 15.00 27.04
C ARG A 30 16.06 13.84 27.37
N GLU A 31 15.59 12.93 28.21
CA GLU A 31 16.27 11.69 28.61
C GLU A 31 15.76 10.49 27.81
N ASP A 32 15.65 10.66 26.49
CA ASP A 32 15.31 9.57 25.58
C ASP A 32 16.55 8.69 25.31
N SER A 33 16.36 7.57 24.59
CA SER A 33 17.47 6.77 24.09
C SER A 33 18.50 7.66 23.36
N PRO A 34 19.76 7.68 23.82
CA PRO A 34 20.77 8.56 23.27
C PRO A 34 21.20 8.11 21.87
N TRP A 35 21.52 9.09 21.04
CA TRP A 35 22.17 8.94 19.75
C TRP A 35 23.49 9.74 19.79
N GLY A 36 24.46 9.23 20.54
CA GLY A 36 25.62 10.00 20.95
C GLY A 36 25.26 10.98 22.07
N ARG A 37 25.49 12.29 21.87
CA ARG A 37 25.19 13.35 22.85
C ARG A 37 23.78 13.94 22.74
N LEU A 38 23.04 13.58 21.69
CA LEU A 38 21.68 14.07 21.42
C LEU A 38 20.65 12.95 21.58
N CYS A 39 19.39 13.30 21.84
CA CYS A 39 18.29 12.36 21.66
C CYS A 39 18.01 12.12 20.17
N GLY A 40 17.29 11.03 19.86
CA GLY A 40 16.94 10.68 18.48
C GLY A 40 16.23 11.80 17.72
N HIS A 41 15.33 12.56 18.36
CA HIS A 41 14.63 13.68 17.73
C HIS A 41 15.58 14.81 17.31
N CYS A 42 16.45 15.26 18.21
CA CYS A 42 17.43 16.32 17.91
C CYS A 42 18.46 15.86 16.87
N ALA A 43 18.96 14.63 16.99
CA ALA A 43 19.87 14.05 16.00
C ALA A 43 19.23 13.94 14.61
N LEU A 44 17.94 13.58 14.54
CA LEU A 44 17.19 13.53 13.29
C LEU A 44 16.99 14.93 12.72
N GLN A 45 16.60 15.91 13.54
CA GLN A 45 16.42 17.28 13.11
C GLN A 45 17.71 17.85 12.51
N GLU A 46 18.86 17.66 13.17
CA GLU A 46 20.17 18.10 12.68
C GLU A 46 20.49 17.44 11.33
N LYS A 47 20.40 16.11 11.25
CA LYS A 47 20.71 15.37 10.02
C LYS A 47 19.75 15.69 8.88
N ALA A 48 18.45 15.82 9.15
CA ALA A 48 17.45 16.15 8.14
C ALA A 48 17.65 17.59 7.62
N THR A 49 18.04 18.52 8.50
CA THR A 49 18.36 19.89 8.10
C THR A 49 19.56 19.89 7.15
N VAL A 50 20.67 19.25 7.54
CA VAL A 50 21.87 19.14 6.68
C VAL A 50 21.55 18.46 5.35
N LEU A 51 20.73 17.40 5.37
CA LEU A 51 20.40 16.64 4.17
C LEU A 51 19.57 17.43 3.17
N LEU A 52 18.61 18.22 3.66
CA LEU A 52 17.59 18.87 2.84
C LEU A 52 17.86 20.36 2.60
N SER A 53 18.97 20.91 3.11
CA SER A 53 19.40 22.27 2.83
C SER A 53 19.88 22.42 1.38
N SER A 54 19.50 23.54 0.75
CA SER A 54 20.07 24.02 -0.48
C SER A 54 21.51 24.51 -0.24
N PRO A 55 22.27 24.83 -1.31
CA PRO A 55 23.61 25.42 -1.18
C PRO A 55 23.62 26.72 -0.35
N ASP A 56 22.48 27.41 -0.24
CA ASP A 56 22.31 28.62 0.58
C ASP A 56 22.18 28.33 2.09
N GLY A 57 22.22 27.05 2.49
CA GLY A 57 22.12 26.60 3.88
C GLY A 57 20.69 26.52 4.42
N VAL A 58 19.68 26.95 3.66
CA VAL A 58 18.27 26.88 4.02
C VAL A 58 17.64 25.62 3.45
N ILE A 59 16.73 24.98 4.19
CA ILE A 59 15.95 23.83 3.69
C ILE A 59 15.30 24.17 2.36
N HIS A 60 15.56 23.35 1.34
CA HIS A 60 15.08 23.56 -0.01
C HIS A 60 13.55 23.70 -0.01
N PRO A 61 12.97 24.79 -0.57
CA PRO A 61 11.55 25.11 -0.42
C PRO A 61 10.60 23.96 -0.82
N ARG A 62 10.87 23.30 -1.96
CA ARG A 62 10.06 22.15 -2.42
C ARG A 62 10.18 20.90 -1.55
N LEU A 63 11.24 20.78 -0.73
CA LEU A 63 11.46 19.63 0.16
C LEU A 63 11.05 19.91 1.61
N ARG A 64 10.52 21.11 1.90
CA ARG A 64 9.96 21.44 3.22
C ARG A 64 8.92 20.40 3.69
N PRO A 65 7.96 19.94 2.87
CA PRO A 65 7.00 18.92 3.29
C PRO A 65 7.68 17.60 3.70
N VAL A 66 8.80 17.26 3.04
CA VAL A 66 9.63 16.10 3.41
C VAL A 66 10.26 16.31 4.77
N TYR A 67 10.91 17.45 4.98
CA TYR A 67 11.51 17.79 6.26
C TYR A 67 10.50 17.67 7.40
N ASP A 68 9.33 18.31 7.26
CA ASP A 68 8.28 18.32 8.28
C ASP A 68 7.76 16.91 8.58
N ALA A 69 7.56 16.09 7.55
CA ALA A 69 7.14 14.70 7.70
C ALA A 69 8.19 13.82 8.39
N LEU A 70 9.48 14.04 8.10
CA LEU A 70 10.57 13.29 8.73
C LEU A 70 10.64 13.59 10.23
N ILE A 71 10.61 14.86 10.62
CA ILE A 71 10.77 15.26 12.03
C ILE A 71 9.53 15.00 12.88
N SER A 72 8.35 14.93 12.26
CA SER A 72 7.07 14.65 12.94
C SER A 72 6.84 13.16 13.18
N GLY A 73 7.72 12.29 12.67
CA GLY A 73 7.58 10.84 12.83
C GLY A 73 7.70 10.39 14.29
N PRO A 74 6.86 9.45 14.77
CA PRO A 74 6.83 9.04 16.18
C PRO A 74 8.07 8.26 16.63
N ARG A 75 8.88 7.76 15.69
CA ARG A 75 10.08 6.97 15.94
C ARG A 75 11.26 7.54 15.16
N PRO A 76 12.00 8.50 15.71
CA PRO A 76 13.11 9.12 14.99
C PRO A 76 14.22 8.11 14.63
N GLN A 77 14.37 7.03 15.40
CA GLN A 77 15.38 5.99 15.17
C GLN A 77 15.17 5.25 13.85
N SER A 78 13.92 5.01 13.42
CA SER A 78 13.68 4.33 12.14
C SER A 78 14.11 5.19 10.95
N THR A 79 13.87 6.49 11.02
CA THR A 79 14.29 7.45 10.01
C THR A 79 15.82 7.61 10.00
N LEU A 80 16.44 7.71 11.17
CA LEU A 80 17.90 7.73 11.30
C LEU A 80 18.55 6.45 10.76
N TYR A 81 17.94 5.29 11.00
CA TYR A 81 18.41 4.03 10.43
C TYR A 81 18.26 4.03 8.90
N TRP A 82 17.11 4.48 8.39
CA TRP A 82 16.89 4.65 6.95
C TRP A 82 17.93 5.58 6.30
N PHE A 83 18.33 6.66 6.99
CA PHE A 83 19.41 7.56 6.54
C PHE A 83 20.73 6.84 6.26
N THR A 84 21.00 5.74 6.98
CA THR A 84 22.26 5.00 6.89
C THR A 84 22.20 3.76 5.99
N ARG A 85 21.01 3.20 5.77
CA ARG A 85 20.84 1.89 5.11
C ARG A 85 20.23 1.97 3.71
N SER A 86 19.82 3.16 3.28
CA SER A 86 19.19 3.39 1.99
C SER A 86 19.99 4.40 1.17
N THR A 87 19.90 4.30 -0.15
CA THR A 87 20.39 5.32 -1.09
C THR A 87 19.43 6.50 -1.24
N GLY A 88 18.18 6.37 -0.79
CA GLY A 88 17.14 7.40 -0.92
C GLY A 88 17.50 8.76 -0.30
N PRO A 89 18.08 8.82 0.92
CA PRO A 89 18.61 10.06 1.49
C PRO A 89 19.62 10.75 0.58
N ALA A 90 20.54 10.01 -0.03
CA ALA A 90 21.52 10.60 -0.96
C ALA A 90 20.83 11.23 -2.17
N THR A 91 19.78 10.59 -2.70
CA THR A 91 18.95 11.16 -3.77
C THR A 91 18.23 12.44 -3.33
N LEU A 92 17.67 12.47 -2.11
CA LEU A 92 17.05 13.69 -1.54
C LEU A 92 18.07 14.82 -1.38
N GLY A 93 19.29 14.51 -0.93
CA GLY A 93 20.36 15.50 -0.79
C GLY A 93 20.82 16.05 -2.15
N ALA A 94 20.94 15.19 -3.16
CA ALA A 94 21.24 15.64 -4.52
C ALA A 94 20.13 16.53 -5.09
N MET A 95 18.85 16.21 -4.82
CA MET A 95 17.72 17.07 -5.15
C MET A 95 17.75 18.41 -4.41
N ALA A 96 18.07 18.41 -3.11
CA ALA A 96 18.17 19.63 -2.31
C ALA A 96 19.27 20.57 -2.81
N ARG A 97 20.40 20.01 -3.26
CA ARG A 97 21.53 20.74 -3.84
C ARG A 97 21.31 21.18 -5.29
N GLY A 98 20.21 20.79 -5.93
CA GLY A 98 19.94 21.07 -7.34
C GLY A 98 20.78 20.23 -8.32
N GLU A 99 21.42 19.15 -7.85
CA GLU A 99 22.15 18.19 -8.69
C GLU A 99 21.19 17.25 -9.44
N LEU A 100 19.99 17.05 -8.89
CA LEU A 100 18.91 16.28 -9.50
C LEU A 100 17.62 17.09 -9.50
N ASP A 101 16.93 17.11 -10.65
CA ASP A 101 15.62 17.74 -10.73
C ASP A 101 14.58 17.00 -9.88
N ILE A 102 13.72 17.75 -9.18
CA ILE A 102 12.58 17.21 -8.45
C ILE A 102 11.42 17.02 -9.43
N SER A 103 11.46 15.92 -10.18
CA SER A 103 10.49 15.58 -11.22
C SER A 103 10.26 14.07 -11.34
N HIS A 104 9.15 13.68 -11.97
CA HIS A 104 8.90 12.29 -12.35
C HIS A 104 9.89 11.76 -13.40
N ALA A 105 10.32 12.61 -14.33
CA ALA A 105 11.28 12.25 -15.37
C ALA A 105 12.63 11.82 -14.77
N THR A 106 13.06 12.47 -13.68
CA THR A 106 14.27 12.07 -12.94
C THR A 106 14.17 10.62 -12.47
N PHE A 107 13.02 10.20 -11.95
CA PHE A 107 12.81 8.82 -11.50
C PHE A 107 12.68 7.82 -12.65
N GLU A 108 12.29 8.25 -13.84
CA GLU A 108 12.23 7.41 -15.05
C GLU A 108 13.62 7.16 -15.65
N ALA A 109 14.51 8.14 -15.56
CA ALA A 109 15.91 8.00 -15.99
C ALA A 109 16.77 7.19 -15.01
N MET A 110 16.37 7.10 -13.73
CA MET A 110 17.09 6.33 -12.72
C MET A 110 16.84 4.81 -12.88
N PRO A 111 17.80 3.96 -12.46
CA PRO A 111 17.59 2.51 -12.43
C PRO A 111 16.36 2.14 -11.61
N ALA A 112 15.55 1.20 -12.13
CA ALA A 112 14.39 0.68 -11.41
C ALA A 112 14.86 -0.02 -10.13
N SER A 113 14.54 0.55 -8.98
CA SER A 113 14.85 -0.01 -7.66
C SER A 113 13.73 0.26 -6.68
N ARG A 114 13.56 -0.62 -5.69
CA ARG A 114 12.54 -0.46 -4.63
C ARG A 114 12.72 0.87 -3.89
N THR A 115 13.95 1.32 -3.71
CA THR A 115 14.27 2.61 -3.08
C THR A 115 13.78 3.79 -3.93
N ASN A 116 14.00 3.78 -5.24
CA ASN A 116 13.58 4.86 -6.14
C ASN A 116 12.05 4.90 -6.28
N SER A 117 11.39 3.73 -6.36
CA SER A 117 9.93 3.64 -6.31
C SER A 117 9.37 4.23 -5.01
N TYR A 118 9.90 3.80 -3.86
CA TYR A 118 9.49 4.32 -2.56
C TYR A 118 9.69 5.83 -2.45
N LEU A 119 10.82 6.36 -2.93
CA LEU A 119 11.10 7.78 -2.86
C LEU A 119 10.15 8.60 -3.75
N ARG A 120 9.86 8.12 -4.96
CA ARG A 120 8.86 8.72 -5.85
C ARG A 120 7.48 8.75 -5.19
N ASP A 121 7.07 7.64 -4.58
CA ASP A 121 5.78 7.53 -3.87
C ASP A 121 5.72 8.46 -2.66
N LEU A 122 6.79 8.54 -1.87
CA LEU A 122 6.91 9.45 -0.73
C LEU A 122 6.77 10.91 -1.16
N LEU A 123 7.50 11.33 -2.19
CA LEU A 123 7.43 12.70 -2.70
C LEU A 123 6.06 13.04 -3.28
N THR A 124 5.40 12.08 -3.92
CA THR A 124 4.03 12.21 -4.43
C THR A 124 3.03 12.36 -3.28
N ALA A 125 3.14 11.49 -2.25
CA ALA A 125 2.25 11.51 -1.09
C ALA A 125 2.37 12.81 -0.27
N LEU A 126 3.56 13.40 -0.23
CA LEU A 126 3.82 14.68 0.43
C LEU A 126 3.54 15.90 -0.47
N GLY A 127 3.03 15.69 -1.68
CA GLY A 127 2.67 16.77 -2.62
C GLY A 127 3.87 17.52 -3.22
N VAL A 128 5.09 16.96 -3.09
CA VAL A 128 6.31 17.53 -3.69
C VAL A 128 6.35 17.26 -5.20
N LEU A 129 5.88 16.09 -5.59
CA LEU A 129 5.61 15.72 -6.97
C LEU A 129 4.09 15.74 -7.22
N PRO A 130 3.67 16.02 -8.47
CA PRO A 130 2.30 15.80 -8.89
C PRO A 130 1.84 14.35 -8.60
N PRO A 131 0.54 14.10 -8.45
CA PRO A 131 0.02 12.73 -8.37
C PRO A 131 0.53 11.89 -9.56
N PHE A 132 1.12 10.73 -9.27
CA PHE A 132 1.58 9.79 -10.29
C PHE A 132 1.14 8.39 -9.95
N HIS A 133 0.43 7.77 -10.88
CA HIS A 133 -0.04 6.40 -10.74
C HIS A 133 0.68 5.51 -11.76
N ALA A 134 1.85 5.00 -11.38
CA ALA A 134 2.65 4.12 -12.23
C ALA A 134 1.85 2.95 -12.83
N GLU A 135 0.89 2.42 -12.06
CA GLU A 135 0.03 1.35 -12.52
C GLU A 135 -0.97 1.79 -13.59
N LEU A 136 -1.47 3.04 -13.54
CA LEU A 136 -2.35 3.59 -14.55
C LEU A 136 -1.61 3.73 -15.88
N GLU A 137 -0.37 4.24 -15.84
CA GLU A 137 0.49 4.35 -17.03
C GLU A 137 0.77 2.99 -17.66
N ARG A 138 0.95 1.93 -16.85
CA ARG A 138 1.10 0.55 -17.34
C ARG A 138 -0.17 -0.06 -17.95
N VAL A 139 -1.35 0.54 -17.77
CA VAL A 139 -2.59 0.00 -18.37
C VAL A 139 -2.57 0.13 -19.88
N SER A 140 -2.06 1.24 -20.42
CA SER A 140 -2.03 1.48 -21.88
C SER A 140 -1.21 0.43 -22.65
N PRO A 141 0.09 0.19 -22.36
CA PRO A 141 0.87 -0.81 -23.08
C PRO A 141 0.33 -2.23 -22.86
N TRP A 142 -0.15 -2.55 -21.67
CA TRP A 142 -0.80 -3.83 -21.41
C TRP A 142 -2.09 -4.02 -22.22
N LEU A 143 -2.88 -2.96 -22.39
CA LEU A 143 -4.09 -3.01 -23.20
C LEU A 143 -3.73 -3.24 -24.67
N GLU A 144 -2.70 -2.58 -25.19
CA GLU A 144 -2.22 -2.80 -26.57
C GLU A 144 -1.76 -4.24 -26.79
N GLU A 145 -1.01 -4.81 -25.84
CA GLU A 145 -0.60 -6.22 -25.87
C GLU A 145 -1.82 -7.15 -25.89
N LEU A 146 -2.80 -6.93 -25.00
CA LEU A 146 -4.05 -7.71 -24.98
C LEU A 146 -4.85 -7.58 -26.28
N LEU A 147 -4.93 -6.38 -26.86
CA LEU A 147 -5.66 -6.16 -28.10
C LEU A 147 -5.01 -6.86 -29.29
N SER A 148 -3.68 -7.02 -29.25
CA SER A 148 -2.92 -7.71 -30.31
C SER A 148 -3.20 -9.22 -30.37
N THR A 149 -3.70 -9.81 -29.28
CA THR A 149 -4.04 -11.24 -29.22
C THR A 149 -5.44 -11.55 -29.73
N LEU A 150 -6.28 -10.54 -30.01
CA LEU A 150 -7.69 -10.72 -30.35
C LEU A 150 -7.94 -10.53 -31.86
N PRO A 151 -8.97 -11.19 -32.44
CA PRO A 151 -9.41 -10.92 -33.81
C PRO A 151 -9.79 -9.45 -34.03
N ALA A 152 -9.58 -8.93 -35.25
CA ALA A 152 -9.74 -7.50 -35.56
C ALA A 152 -11.10 -6.89 -35.14
N GLY A 153 -12.20 -7.60 -35.35
CA GLY A 153 -13.53 -7.12 -34.97
C GLY A 153 -13.70 -7.00 -33.44
N GLN A 154 -13.18 -7.98 -32.69
CA GLN A 154 -13.25 -7.95 -31.22
C GLN A 154 -12.30 -6.90 -30.64
N SER A 155 -11.08 -6.80 -31.18
CA SER A 155 -10.08 -5.84 -30.71
C SER A 155 -10.57 -4.41 -30.91
N GLU A 156 -11.23 -4.08 -32.02
CA GLU A 156 -11.78 -2.75 -32.25
C GLU A 156 -12.86 -2.39 -31.20
N VAL A 157 -13.80 -3.30 -30.94
CA VAL A 157 -14.87 -3.06 -29.97
C VAL A 157 -14.31 -2.95 -28.55
N LEU A 158 -13.41 -3.86 -28.17
CA LEU A 158 -12.77 -3.84 -26.84
C LEU A 158 -11.91 -2.58 -26.66
N ALA A 159 -11.15 -2.17 -27.67
CA ALA A 159 -10.34 -0.96 -27.63
C ALA A 159 -11.22 0.28 -27.42
N ARG A 160 -12.34 0.38 -28.16
CA ARG A 160 -13.29 1.47 -28.02
C ARG A 160 -13.91 1.49 -26.63
N PHE A 161 -14.37 0.35 -26.11
CA PHE A 161 -14.88 0.25 -24.75
C PHE A 161 -13.83 0.66 -23.70
N ALA A 162 -12.63 0.07 -23.77
CA ALA A 162 -11.55 0.33 -22.82
C ALA A 162 -11.17 1.82 -22.81
N ARG A 163 -11.02 2.45 -23.98
CA ARG A 163 -10.66 3.87 -24.10
C ARG A 163 -11.73 4.80 -23.53
N TRP A 164 -12.97 4.66 -23.99
CA TRP A 164 -14.03 5.63 -23.70
C TRP A 164 -14.70 5.43 -22.35
N GLN A 165 -14.67 4.22 -21.78
CA GLN A 165 -15.30 3.94 -20.49
C GLN A 165 -14.29 3.71 -19.39
N VAL A 166 -13.35 2.79 -19.60
CA VAL A 166 -12.46 2.34 -18.54
C VAL A 166 -11.36 3.37 -18.28
N LEU A 167 -10.54 3.66 -19.29
CA LEU A 167 -9.44 4.63 -19.19
C LEU A 167 -9.95 6.04 -18.93
N SER A 168 -11.02 6.47 -19.60
CA SER A 168 -11.64 7.78 -19.36
C SER A 168 -12.12 7.93 -17.90
N ARG A 169 -12.61 6.87 -17.26
CA ARG A 169 -12.99 6.89 -15.85
C ARG A 169 -11.77 6.96 -14.93
N LEU A 170 -10.72 6.17 -15.19
CA LEU A 170 -9.50 6.21 -14.39
C LEU A 170 -8.83 7.59 -14.44
N ARG A 171 -8.74 8.21 -15.63
CA ARG A 171 -8.23 9.57 -15.81
C ARG A 171 -9.05 10.61 -15.03
N ARG A 172 -10.39 10.50 -15.01
CA ARG A 172 -11.22 11.38 -14.16
C ARG A 172 -10.92 11.19 -12.67
N GLN A 173 -10.77 9.95 -12.21
CA GLN A 173 -10.45 9.68 -10.81
C GLN A 173 -9.07 10.21 -10.42
N GLU A 174 -8.09 10.10 -11.32
CA GLU A 174 -6.75 10.69 -11.18
C GLU A 174 -6.84 12.21 -11.05
N HIS A 175 -7.54 12.89 -11.96
CA HIS A 175 -7.74 14.34 -11.91
C HIS A 175 -8.41 14.81 -10.61
N HIS A 176 -9.30 14.01 -10.04
CA HIS A 176 -9.98 14.31 -8.77
C HIS A 176 -9.20 13.83 -7.52
N GLY A 177 -8.02 13.22 -7.67
CA GLY A 177 -7.25 12.68 -6.54
C GLY A 177 -7.92 11.50 -5.82
N THR A 178 -8.86 10.82 -6.48
CA THR A 178 -9.62 9.68 -5.92
C THR A 178 -9.21 8.34 -6.52
N LEU A 179 -8.15 8.32 -7.34
CA LEU A 179 -7.67 7.08 -7.94
C LEU A 179 -6.98 6.20 -6.90
N THR A 180 -7.40 4.94 -6.87
CA THR A 180 -6.82 3.92 -5.99
C THR A 180 -6.30 2.74 -6.80
N HIS A 181 -5.35 2.00 -6.23
CA HIS A 181 -4.89 0.71 -6.77
C HIS A 181 -6.06 -0.26 -7.02
N GLY A 182 -7.04 -0.28 -6.12
CA GLY A 182 -8.25 -1.09 -6.27
C GLY A 182 -9.07 -0.70 -7.50
N ALA A 183 -9.18 0.60 -7.81
CA ALA A 183 -9.88 1.08 -9.01
C ALA A 183 -9.16 0.65 -10.30
N ILE A 184 -7.83 0.75 -10.34
CA ILE A 184 -7.02 0.30 -11.49
C ILE A 184 -7.14 -1.22 -11.68
N SER A 185 -7.07 -1.98 -10.57
CA SER A 185 -7.21 -3.44 -10.58
C SER A 185 -8.59 -3.88 -11.08
N ALA A 186 -9.66 -3.24 -10.59
CA ALA A 186 -11.03 -3.51 -11.04
C ALA A 186 -11.22 -3.18 -12.53
N ALA A 187 -10.64 -2.07 -13.00
CA ALA A 187 -10.66 -1.69 -14.41
C ALA A 187 -9.99 -2.73 -15.31
N ARG A 188 -8.79 -3.21 -14.96
CA ARG A 188 -8.10 -4.29 -15.68
C ARG A 188 -8.94 -5.57 -15.69
N ALA A 189 -9.52 -5.94 -14.55
CA ALA A 189 -10.38 -7.12 -14.44
C ALA A 189 -11.61 -7.00 -15.36
N THR A 190 -12.25 -5.84 -15.43
CA THR A 190 -13.38 -5.60 -16.35
C THR A 190 -12.97 -5.78 -17.82
N ILE A 191 -11.80 -5.26 -18.23
CA ILE A 191 -11.30 -5.45 -19.61
C ILE A 191 -11.06 -6.93 -19.91
N VAL A 192 -10.37 -7.66 -19.03
CA VAL A 192 -10.08 -9.10 -19.21
C VAL A 192 -11.37 -9.92 -19.26
N VAL A 193 -12.32 -9.63 -18.38
CA VAL A 193 -13.61 -10.32 -18.36
C VAL A 193 -14.40 -10.05 -19.64
N THR A 194 -14.32 -8.83 -20.17
CA THR A 194 -14.97 -8.47 -21.44
C THR A 194 -14.34 -9.22 -22.62
N ALA A 195 -13.01 -9.29 -22.70
CA ALA A 195 -12.31 -10.07 -23.72
C ALA A 195 -12.72 -11.54 -23.68
N ARG A 196 -12.68 -12.17 -22.50
CA ARG A 196 -13.09 -13.57 -22.32
C ARG A 196 -14.55 -13.84 -22.65
N PHE A 197 -15.41 -12.84 -22.47
CA PHE A 197 -16.81 -12.95 -22.86
C PHE A 197 -16.97 -12.89 -24.39
N MET A 198 -16.21 -12.04 -25.08
CA MET A 198 -16.19 -12.02 -26.55
C MET A 198 -15.67 -13.34 -27.14
N ASP A 199 -14.63 -13.91 -26.53
CA ASP A 199 -14.12 -15.23 -26.90
C ASP A 199 -15.21 -16.31 -26.72
N TRP A 200 -15.86 -16.34 -25.55
CA TRP A 200 -16.94 -17.30 -25.27
C TRP A 200 -18.11 -17.19 -26.25
N LEU A 201 -18.50 -15.98 -26.66
CA LEU A 201 -19.54 -15.79 -27.68
C LEU A 201 -19.11 -16.36 -29.03
N THR A 202 -17.83 -16.17 -29.38
CA THR A 202 -17.28 -16.68 -30.65
C THR A 202 -17.22 -18.20 -30.66
N GLU A 203 -16.87 -18.83 -29.52
CA GLU A 203 -16.91 -20.29 -29.36
C GLU A 203 -18.34 -20.86 -29.49
N ASP A 204 -19.35 -20.12 -29.03
CA ASP A 204 -20.78 -20.49 -29.14
C ASP A 204 -21.41 -20.08 -30.49
N GLY A 205 -20.61 -19.54 -31.42
CA GLY A 205 -21.04 -19.14 -32.76
C GLY A 205 -21.99 -17.93 -32.80
N THR A 206 -22.03 -17.13 -31.73
CA THR A 206 -22.91 -15.97 -31.59
C THR A 206 -22.12 -14.68 -31.79
N ASP A 207 -22.58 -13.79 -32.67
CA ASP A 207 -21.94 -12.48 -32.81
C ASP A 207 -22.36 -11.53 -31.67
N LEU A 208 -21.47 -10.60 -31.34
CA LEU A 208 -21.71 -9.57 -30.33
C LEU A 208 -22.88 -8.64 -30.69
N THR A 209 -23.28 -8.56 -31.97
CA THR A 209 -24.46 -7.78 -32.39
C THR A 209 -25.76 -8.52 -32.14
N ASP A 210 -25.75 -9.85 -32.31
CA ASP A 210 -26.92 -10.73 -32.25
C ASP A 210 -27.22 -11.29 -30.85
N ILE A 211 -26.30 -11.11 -29.90
CA ILE A 211 -26.47 -11.61 -28.53
C ILE A 211 -27.78 -11.12 -27.88
N GLY A 212 -28.54 -12.09 -27.35
CA GLY A 212 -29.76 -11.86 -26.57
C GLY A 212 -29.59 -12.04 -25.06
N GLN A 213 -30.66 -11.79 -24.32
CA GLN A 213 -30.68 -11.98 -22.86
C GLN A 213 -30.49 -13.45 -22.46
N GLY A 214 -30.99 -14.40 -23.26
CA GLY A 214 -30.85 -15.83 -23.01
C GLY A 214 -29.39 -16.31 -23.00
N ASP A 215 -28.55 -15.79 -23.90
CA ASP A 215 -27.13 -16.13 -23.96
C ASP A 215 -26.36 -15.49 -22.79
N LEU A 216 -26.73 -14.26 -22.42
CA LEU A 216 -26.18 -13.62 -21.22
C LEU A 216 -26.55 -14.37 -19.94
N ASP A 217 -27.78 -14.88 -19.85
CA ASP A 217 -28.23 -15.69 -18.72
C ASP A 217 -27.49 -17.04 -18.68
N ARG A 218 -27.26 -17.68 -19.84
CA ARG A 218 -26.43 -18.89 -19.97
C ARG A 218 -25.01 -18.65 -19.47
N TYR A 219 -24.38 -17.56 -19.92
CA TYR A 219 -23.07 -17.15 -19.45
C TYR A 219 -23.06 -16.89 -17.94
N ALA A 220 -24.09 -16.23 -17.40
CA ALA A 220 -24.18 -15.92 -15.99
C ALA A 220 -24.38 -17.16 -15.09
N GLN A 221 -25.00 -18.22 -15.61
CA GLN A 221 -25.10 -19.51 -14.91
C GLN A 221 -23.74 -20.18 -14.76
N GLN A 222 -22.89 -20.13 -15.79
CA GLN A 222 -21.55 -20.73 -15.78
C GLN A 222 -20.51 -19.85 -15.05
N HIS A 223 -20.65 -18.52 -15.16
CA HIS A 223 -19.62 -17.55 -14.80
C HIS A 223 -20.18 -16.34 -14.03
N ARG A 224 -20.92 -16.59 -12.96
CA ARG A 224 -21.67 -15.55 -12.22
C ARG A 224 -20.88 -14.30 -11.82
N ALA A 225 -19.69 -14.46 -11.24
CA ALA A 225 -18.85 -13.32 -10.83
C ALA A 225 -18.38 -12.49 -12.03
N ARG A 226 -18.08 -13.15 -13.16
CA ARG A 226 -17.65 -12.51 -14.40
C ARG A 226 -18.82 -11.76 -15.04
N ALA A 227 -20.01 -12.35 -15.04
CA ALA A 227 -21.22 -11.68 -15.53
C ALA A 227 -21.49 -10.35 -14.81
N LEU A 228 -21.30 -10.29 -13.48
CA LEU A 228 -21.43 -9.03 -12.74
C LEU A 228 -20.38 -7.99 -13.15
N ALA A 229 -19.15 -8.42 -13.44
CA ALA A 229 -18.08 -7.54 -13.90
C ALA A 229 -18.28 -7.03 -15.34
N LEU A 230 -19.18 -7.63 -16.13
CA LEU A 230 -19.56 -7.17 -17.48
C LEU A 230 -20.55 -5.99 -17.47
N ARG A 231 -21.16 -5.64 -16.33
CA ARG A 231 -22.16 -4.55 -16.26
C ARG A 231 -21.68 -3.23 -16.90
N PRO A 232 -20.44 -2.76 -16.67
CA PRO A 232 -19.95 -1.55 -17.33
C PRO A 232 -19.92 -1.67 -18.86
N PHE A 233 -19.58 -2.84 -19.37
CA PHE A 233 -19.54 -3.14 -20.81
C PHE A 233 -20.96 -3.17 -21.41
N LEU A 234 -21.90 -3.87 -20.78
CA LEU A 234 -23.29 -3.94 -21.24
C LEU A 234 -23.97 -2.57 -21.24
N ALA A 235 -23.76 -1.78 -20.18
CA ALA A 235 -24.26 -0.42 -20.09
C ALA A 235 -23.62 0.52 -21.13
N TRP A 236 -22.39 0.25 -21.55
CA TRP A 236 -21.74 0.98 -22.65
C TRP A 236 -22.31 0.58 -24.01
N ARG A 237 -22.44 -0.73 -24.26
CA ARG A 237 -23.02 -1.29 -25.50
C ARG A 237 -24.42 -0.73 -25.77
N ALA A 238 -25.27 -0.67 -24.75
CA ALA A 238 -26.61 -0.10 -24.85
C ALA A 238 -26.59 1.40 -25.20
N ARG A 239 -25.62 2.17 -24.67
CA ARG A 239 -25.49 3.61 -24.97
C ARG A 239 -24.90 3.89 -26.34
N THR A 240 -24.07 3.01 -26.88
CA THR A 240 -23.43 3.18 -28.19
C THR A 240 -24.21 2.57 -29.35
N GLY A 241 -25.37 1.95 -29.07
CA GLY A 241 -26.23 1.35 -30.09
C GLY A 241 -25.67 0.08 -30.73
N LEU A 242 -24.71 -0.59 -30.08
CA LEU A 242 -24.08 -1.83 -30.58
C LEU A 242 -24.96 -3.09 -30.34
N GLY A 243 -26.27 -2.90 -30.26
CA GLY A 243 -27.29 -3.93 -30.05
C GLY A 243 -28.28 -3.59 -28.94
N GLY A 244 -29.13 -4.57 -28.60
CA GLY A 244 -30.22 -4.42 -27.62
C GLY A 244 -29.77 -4.20 -26.17
N ASN A 245 -30.68 -3.70 -25.34
CA ASN A 245 -30.43 -3.48 -23.91
C ASN A 245 -30.41 -4.82 -23.16
N LEU A 246 -29.25 -5.21 -22.63
CA LEU A 246 -29.04 -6.44 -21.88
C LEU A 246 -28.72 -6.13 -20.42
N SER A 247 -29.29 -6.88 -19.48
CA SER A 247 -29.12 -6.64 -18.05
C SER A 247 -28.72 -7.90 -17.31
N VAL A 248 -27.68 -7.80 -16.47
CA VAL A 248 -27.33 -8.88 -15.54
C VAL A 248 -28.10 -8.68 -14.25
N ALA A 249 -29.02 -9.60 -13.96
CA ALA A 249 -29.80 -9.58 -12.74
C ALA A 249 -28.89 -9.64 -11.50
N THR A 250 -28.92 -8.57 -10.71
CA THR A 250 -28.32 -8.59 -9.37
C THR A 250 -29.39 -9.19 -8.46
N ARG A 251 -29.24 -10.47 -8.05
CA ARG A 251 -30.11 -10.96 -6.97
C ARG A 251 -29.81 -10.10 -5.73
N PRO A 252 -30.83 -9.61 -5.02
CA PRO A 252 -30.62 -9.05 -3.69
C PRO A 252 -29.82 -10.07 -2.89
N SER A 253 -28.81 -9.61 -2.14
CA SER A 253 -28.17 -10.45 -1.15
C SER A 253 -29.27 -10.96 -0.23
N THR A 254 -29.54 -12.27 -0.26
CA THR A 254 -30.32 -12.91 0.77
C THR A 254 -29.49 -12.75 2.04
N GLN A 255 -29.82 -11.74 2.84
CA GLN A 255 -29.45 -11.80 4.25
C GLN A 255 -30.06 -13.10 4.77
N PRO A 256 -29.30 -13.96 5.46
CA PRO A 256 -29.88 -15.14 6.07
C PRO A 256 -30.99 -14.64 7.00
N ALA A 257 -32.23 -14.97 6.66
CA ALA A 257 -33.35 -14.78 7.56
C ALA A 257 -33.08 -15.72 8.73
N VAL A 258 -32.49 -15.20 9.80
CA VAL A 258 -32.49 -15.86 11.09
C VAL A 258 -33.95 -15.82 11.55
N THR A 259 -34.74 -16.79 11.13
CA THR A 259 -36.03 -17.07 11.76
C THR A 259 -35.71 -17.74 13.09
N LEU A 260 -35.58 -16.93 14.14
CA LEU A 260 -35.80 -17.42 15.50
C LEU A 260 -37.27 -17.82 15.56
N SER A 261 -37.54 -19.12 15.57
CA SER A 261 -38.86 -19.63 15.94
C SER A 261 -39.06 -19.31 17.42
N ASP A 262 -39.92 -18.33 17.69
CA ASP A 262 -40.32 -17.96 19.05
C ASP A 262 -41.55 -18.81 19.42
N GLU A 263 -41.28 -20.02 19.93
CA GLU A 263 -42.28 -20.87 20.58
C GLU A 263 -42.31 -20.52 22.08
N ALA A 264 -43.03 -19.46 22.44
CA ALA A 264 -43.55 -19.28 23.81
C ALA A 264 -44.65 -18.22 23.82
N GLY A 265 -45.88 -18.69 24.06
CA GLY A 265 -47.08 -17.87 23.97
C GLY A 265 -47.26 -16.83 25.07
N GLY A 266 -48.16 -15.89 24.80
CA GLY A 266 -48.87 -15.20 25.86
C GLY A 266 -49.22 -13.75 25.57
N ARG A 267 -50.46 -13.56 25.11
CA ARG A 267 -51.34 -12.40 25.36
C ARG A 267 -50.91 -11.02 24.82
N THR A 268 -51.73 -10.59 23.86
CA THR A 268 -52.05 -9.22 23.48
C THR A 268 -52.09 -8.23 24.65
N SER A 269 -51.33 -7.14 24.54
CA SER A 269 -51.80 -5.81 24.93
C SER A 269 -51.13 -4.75 24.06
N ASN A 270 -51.97 -4.03 23.31
CA ASN A 270 -51.62 -2.79 22.63
C ASN A 270 -51.41 -1.70 23.69
N CYS A 271 -50.26 -1.04 23.68
CA CYS A 271 -50.11 0.28 24.30
C CYS A 271 -49.25 1.16 23.38
N SER A 272 -49.93 2.05 22.66
CA SER A 272 -49.32 3.19 21.98
C SER A 272 -49.04 4.28 23.02
N CYS A 273 -47.80 4.78 23.06
CA CYS A 273 -47.48 6.04 23.75
C CYS A 273 -46.62 6.90 22.82
N THR A 274 -47.27 7.85 22.17
CA THR A 274 -46.64 9.02 21.55
C THR A 274 -46.18 9.97 22.65
N THR A 275 -44.92 10.42 22.68
CA THR A 275 -44.54 11.72 23.28
C THR A 275 -43.23 12.22 22.66
N THR A 276 -43.30 13.41 22.08
CA THR A 276 -42.21 14.19 21.47
C THR A 276 -41.46 15.03 22.53
N PRO A 277 -40.47 15.88 22.18
CA PRO A 277 -39.10 15.84 22.70
C PRO A 277 -38.86 16.79 23.90
N SER A 278 -37.74 16.62 24.62
CA SER A 278 -37.18 17.71 25.41
C SER A 278 -35.65 17.66 25.47
N ALA A 279 -35.06 18.84 25.41
CA ALA A 279 -33.65 19.13 25.17
C ALA A 279 -32.91 19.55 26.45
N SER A 280 -31.62 19.20 26.58
CA SER A 280 -30.53 20.03 27.16
C SER A 280 -29.20 19.24 27.16
N THR A 281 -28.25 19.57 26.26
CA THR A 281 -26.96 20.28 26.46
C THR A 281 -25.79 19.40 27.01
N PRO A 282 -24.50 19.76 26.81
CA PRO A 282 -23.59 18.96 26.00
C PRO A 282 -22.39 18.40 26.79
N ALA A 283 -21.93 17.21 26.43
CA ALA A 283 -20.61 16.72 26.84
C ALA A 283 -19.68 16.71 25.61
N SER A 284 -18.55 17.41 25.75
CA SER A 284 -17.48 17.53 24.77
C SER A 284 -16.96 16.18 24.25
N PRO A 285 -16.43 16.15 23.02
CA PRO A 285 -16.12 14.91 22.32
C PRO A 285 -14.84 14.25 22.86
N ALA A 286 -14.93 12.94 23.06
CA ALA A 286 -13.76 12.07 23.15
C ALA A 286 -12.95 12.17 21.85
N CYS A 287 -11.68 12.55 21.98
CA CYS A 287 -10.70 12.48 20.91
C CYS A 287 -10.61 11.05 20.38
N SER A 288 -11.22 10.81 19.23
CA SER A 288 -10.94 9.63 18.41
C SER A 288 -9.60 9.86 17.73
N SER A 289 -8.55 9.23 18.26
CA SER A 289 -7.24 9.21 17.60
C SER A 289 -7.35 8.45 16.28
N CYS A 290 -7.38 9.18 15.18
CA CYS A 290 -7.08 8.63 13.86
C CYS A 290 -5.62 8.16 13.87
N SER A 291 -5.42 6.84 13.87
CA SER A 291 -4.10 6.24 13.68
C SER A 291 -3.57 6.60 12.30
N THR A 292 -2.59 7.49 12.23
CA THR A 292 -1.79 7.73 11.02
C THR A 292 -1.01 6.45 10.68
N PRO A 293 -1.06 5.92 9.45
CA PRO A 293 -0.27 4.77 9.07
C PRO A 293 1.22 5.10 9.17
N ASN A 294 1.99 4.26 9.85
CA ASN A 294 3.44 4.36 9.94
C ASN A 294 4.06 4.14 8.53
N PRO A 295 4.72 5.13 7.90
CA PRO A 295 5.12 5.06 6.49
C PRO A 295 6.46 4.33 6.25
N TRP A 296 7.13 3.87 7.31
CA TRP A 296 8.48 3.33 7.21
C TRP A 296 8.48 1.81 6.92
N PRO A 297 9.17 1.34 5.85
CA PRO A 297 9.31 -0.08 5.61
C PRO A 297 10.28 -0.70 6.62
N GLY A 298 9.75 -1.37 7.65
CA GLY A 298 10.56 -2.14 8.60
C GLY A 298 10.04 -2.27 10.03
N SER A 299 8.73 -2.46 10.24
CA SER A 299 8.21 -2.80 11.57
C SER A 299 7.22 -3.96 11.47
N SER A 300 7.75 -5.16 11.24
CA SER A 300 7.04 -6.39 11.58
C SER A 300 6.86 -6.45 13.09
N ALA A 301 5.67 -6.86 13.51
CA ALA A 301 5.22 -6.95 14.90
C ALA A 301 6.20 -7.67 15.84
N CYS A 302 6.24 -7.20 17.09
CA CYS A 302 6.90 -7.87 18.21
C CYS A 302 6.41 -9.33 18.32
N ALA A 303 7.33 -10.28 18.22
CA ALA A 303 7.10 -11.64 18.69
C ALA A 303 7.22 -11.66 20.24
N PRO A 304 6.35 -12.38 20.97
CA PRO A 304 6.46 -12.49 22.42
C PRO A 304 7.66 -13.36 22.82
N THR A 305 8.42 -12.84 23.77
CA THR A 305 9.58 -13.41 24.43
C THR A 305 9.22 -14.76 25.08
N ARG A 306 9.91 -15.84 24.71
CA ARG A 306 9.98 -17.09 25.50
C ARG A 306 11.24 -17.05 26.37
N SER A 307 11.06 -17.26 27.66
CA SER A 307 12.11 -17.36 28.69
C SER A 307 13.06 -18.55 28.43
N PRO A 308 14.31 -18.52 28.93
CA PRO A 308 15.31 -19.55 28.68
C PRO A 308 15.18 -20.72 29.68
N SER A 309 15.19 -21.94 29.17
CA SER A 309 15.41 -23.17 29.96
C SER A 309 16.87 -23.58 29.84
N THR A 310 17.49 -23.86 30.99
CA THR A 310 18.87 -24.34 31.19
C THR A 310 19.17 -25.69 30.51
N PRO A 311 20.46 -26.01 30.24
CA PRO A 311 20.85 -27.17 29.43
C PRO A 311 21.06 -28.43 30.28
N THR A 312 20.62 -29.59 29.78
CA THR A 312 21.01 -30.91 30.30
C THR A 312 21.82 -31.64 29.25
N ALA A 313 23.02 -32.06 29.66
CA ALA A 313 23.97 -32.83 28.86
C ALA A 313 23.45 -34.24 28.53
N SER A 314 23.74 -34.73 27.33
CA SER A 314 23.97 -36.15 27.05
C SER A 314 24.73 -36.31 25.71
N SER A 315 25.85 -37.01 25.80
CA SER A 315 26.85 -37.28 24.77
C SER A 315 26.35 -38.14 23.59
N PRO A 316 27.05 -38.12 22.44
CA PRO A 316 26.75 -38.98 21.29
C PRO A 316 27.58 -40.28 21.31
N PRO A 317 27.16 -41.36 20.64
CA PRO A 317 28.07 -42.44 20.31
C PRO A 317 28.71 -42.26 18.92
N ARG A 318 30.03 -42.44 18.97
CA ARG A 318 31.01 -42.67 17.91
C ARG A 318 30.52 -43.63 16.80
N SER A 319 30.95 -43.34 15.58
CA SER A 319 31.41 -44.36 14.64
C SER A 319 32.66 -43.83 13.93
N THR A 320 33.76 -44.57 14.06
CA THR A 320 35.10 -44.31 13.53
C THR A 320 35.35 -45.21 12.27
N PRO A 321 36.53 -45.26 11.63
CA PRO A 321 36.77 -44.57 10.35
C PRO A 321 37.48 -45.43 9.26
N SER A 322 37.85 -44.76 8.16
CA SER A 322 39.01 -45.01 7.25
C SER A 322 38.86 -45.95 6.03
N PRO A 323 39.72 -45.84 4.98
CA PRO A 323 40.76 -44.84 4.71
C PRO A 323 40.81 -44.22 3.29
N SER A 324 41.56 -43.11 3.23
CA SER A 324 42.22 -42.46 2.08
C SER A 324 43.04 -43.41 1.17
N SER A 325 43.20 -43.18 -0.14
CA SER A 325 44.12 -42.22 -0.81
C SER A 325 44.10 -42.57 -2.32
N CYS A 326 44.30 -41.71 -3.32
CA CYS A 326 45.56 -41.04 -3.65
C CYS A 326 45.38 -39.98 -4.78
N ARG A 327 45.69 -38.73 -4.45
CA ARG A 327 46.45 -37.69 -5.18
C ARG A 327 46.75 -37.90 -6.70
N THR A 328 46.40 -36.92 -7.53
CA THR A 328 47.37 -36.32 -8.48
C THR A 328 46.99 -34.88 -8.85
N ARG A 329 48.04 -34.06 -8.91
CA ARG A 329 48.12 -32.62 -9.16
C ARG A 329 48.65 -32.48 -10.59
N SER A 330 48.11 -31.58 -11.42
CA SER A 330 48.87 -31.09 -12.58
C SER A 330 48.49 -29.66 -12.95
N THR A 331 49.45 -28.79 -12.65
CA THR A 331 49.76 -27.49 -13.26
C THR A 331 50.01 -27.62 -14.76
N ALA A 332 49.57 -26.65 -15.55
CA ALA A 332 50.22 -26.28 -16.81
C ALA A 332 49.91 -24.81 -17.15
N TRP A 333 50.90 -23.96 -16.92
CA TRP A 333 51.16 -22.72 -17.67
C TRP A 333 52.27 -23.05 -18.67
N PHE A 334 52.15 -22.66 -19.94
CA PHE A 334 53.17 -21.94 -20.73
C PHE A 334 52.65 -21.66 -22.17
N ALA A 335 53.02 -20.48 -22.67
CA ALA A 335 52.77 -19.80 -23.94
C ALA A 335 53.55 -20.46 -25.13
N PRO A 336 53.85 -19.84 -26.31
CA PRO A 336 53.57 -18.47 -26.82
C PRO A 336 53.19 -18.34 -28.31
N THR A 337 52.69 -17.16 -28.71
CA THR A 337 53.26 -16.27 -29.75
C THR A 337 52.63 -14.89 -29.65
#